data_AF-A0A0B5QGF7-F1
#
_entry.id   AF-A0A0B5QGF7-F1
#
_cell.length_a   1.000
_cell.length_b   1.000
_cell.length_c   1.000
_cell.angle_alpha   90.00
_cell.angle_beta   90.00
_cell.angle_gamma   90.00
#
_symmetry.space_group_name_H-M   'P 1'
#
loop_
_entity.id
_entity.type
_entity.pdbx_description
1 polymer ?
#
loop_
_entity_poly.entity_id
_entity_poly.type
_entity_poly.pdbx_seq_one_letter_code
_entity_poly.pdbx_strand_id
1 'polypeptide(L)'
;MDKWYVTLLNKTIEEININDISRMLRQDILIEVAINKSVEILNENPLAGEMYDGQLLELLYSVDINKYKEDIDEVKDILIKIKSNVSSFEWMCDEDFKEYLDVLEKYLKKIS
;
A
#
# COMPACT_ATOMS: atom_id res chain seq x y z
N MET A 1 -16.81 17.78 -10.87
CA MET A 1 -15.93 16.63 -11.13
C MET A 1 -14.51 17.05 -10.80
N ASP A 2 -13.81 16.28 -9.97
CA ASP A 2 -12.40 16.51 -9.66
C ASP A 2 -11.55 16.32 -10.94
N LYS A 3 -10.66 17.27 -11.23
CA LYS A 3 -9.79 17.21 -12.42
C LYS A 3 -8.88 15.99 -12.40
N TRP A 4 -8.44 15.55 -11.22
CA TRP A 4 -7.61 14.36 -11.08
C TRP A 4 -8.37 13.10 -11.55
N TYR A 5 -9.62 12.93 -11.14
CA TYR A 5 -10.42 11.76 -11.51
C TYR A 5 -10.64 11.66 -13.03
N VAL A 6 -10.88 12.80 -13.70
CA VAL A 6 -10.98 12.83 -15.17
C VAL A 6 -9.66 12.42 -15.82
N THR A 7 -8.53 12.84 -15.28
CA THR A 7 -7.21 12.40 -15.77
C THR A 7 -7.00 10.92 -15.52
N LEU A 8 -7.36 10.40 -14.34
CA LEU A 8 -7.22 8.98 -13.99
C LEU A 8 -7.97 8.08 -14.96
N LEU A 9 -9.21 8.44 -15.33
CA LEU A 9 -10.01 7.65 -16.28
C LEU A 9 -9.42 7.59 -17.70
N ASN A 10 -8.50 8.49 -18.04
CA ASN A 10 -7.80 8.48 -19.32
C ASN A 10 -6.43 7.77 -19.26
N LYS A 11 -6.01 7.29 -18.08
CA LYS A 11 -4.77 6.53 -17.90
C LYS A 11 -5.01 5.05 -18.14
N THR A 12 -4.02 4.40 -18.74
CA THR A 12 -3.87 2.95 -18.70
C THR A 12 -3.37 2.50 -17.33
N ILE A 13 -3.51 1.20 -17.02
CA ILE A 13 -3.04 0.62 -15.76
C ILE A 13 -1.53 0.83 -15.57
N GLU A 14 -0.76 0.84 -16.66
CA GLU A 14 0.70 1.05 -16.65
C GLU A 14 1.08 2.51 -16.31
N GLU A 15 0.20 3.47 -16.57
CA GLU A 15 0.42 4.90 -16.31
C GLU A 15 -0.02 5.31 -14.89
N ILE A 16 -0.64 4.40 -14.14
CA ILE A 16 -1.03 4.61 -12.74
C ILE A 16 0.23 4.66 -11.88
N ASN A 17 0.46 5.79 -11.22
CA ASN A 17 1.63 5.99 -10.37
C ASN A 17 1.25 6.03 -8.87
N ILE A 18 2.24 6.18 -8.00
CA ILE A 18 2.03 6.18 -6.54
C ILE A 18 1.12 7.30 -6.03
N ASN A 19 1.07 8.46 -6.70
CA ASN A 19 0.15 9.54 -6.34
C ASN A 19 -1.30 9.16 -6.69
N ASP A 20 -1.52 8.51 -7.84
CA ASP A 20 -2.84 8.01 -8.21
C ASP A 20 -3.30 6.92 -7.23
N ILE A 21 -2.44 5.93 -6.94
CA ILE A 21 -2.73 4.82 -6.02
C ILE A 21 -3.06 5.36 -4.63
N SER A 22 -2.25 6.28 -4.13
CA SER A 22 -2.47 6.90 -2.82
C SER A 22 -3.81 7.63 -2.76
N ARG A 23 -4.23 8.30 -3.84
CA ARG A 23 -5.55 8.94 -3.93
C ARG A 23 -6.68 7.93 -4.09
N MET A 24 -6.49 6.89 -4.89
CA MET A 24 -7.45 5.79 -5.09
C MET A 24 -7.78 5.12 -3.74
N LEU A 25 -6.77 4.75 -2.97
CA LEU A 25 -6.92 4.17 -1.62
C LEU A 25 -7.66 5.12 -0.66
N ARG A 26 -7.27 6.41 -0.64
CA ARG A 26 -7.92 7.42 0.23
C ARG A 26 -9.38 7.71 -0.14
N GLN A 27 -9.73 7.64 -1.42
CA GLN A 27 -11.06 8.01 -1.92
C GLN A 27 -11.97 6.81 -2.18
N ASP A 28 -11.52 5.58 -1.92
CA ASP A 28 -12.28 4.35 -2.20
C ASP A 28 -12.64 4.21 -3.70
N ILE A 29 -11.70 4.55 -4.60
CA ILE A 29 -11.90 4.56 -6.06
C ILE A 29 -11.02 3.49 -6.71
N LEU A 30 -11.62 2.63 -7.54
CA LEU A 30 -10.91 1.58 -8.30
C LEU A 30 -10.00 0.72 -7.39
N ILE A 31 -10.52 0.31 -6.24
CA ILE A 31 -9.71 -0.20 -5.14
C ILE A 31 -9.00 -1.52 -5.45
N GLU A 32 -9.59 -2.43 -6.20
CA GLU A 32 -8.90 -3.66 -6.67
C GLU A 32 -7.62 -3.31 -7.45
N VAL A 33 -7.70 -2.34 -8.35
CA VAL A 33 -6.53 -1.85 -9.11
C VAL A 33 -5.51 -1.22 -8.17
N ALA A 34 -5.97 -0.44 -7.18
CA ALA A 34 -5.10 0.19 -6.20
C ALA A 34 -4.38 -0.83 -5.31
N ILE A 35 -5.07 -1.89 -4.87
CA ILE A 35 -4.51 -2.98 -4.07
C ILE A 35 -3.44 -3.70 -4.87
N ASN A 36 -3.75 -4.14 -6.09
CA ASN A 36 -2.82 -4.91 -6.94
C ASN A 36 -1.57 -4.09 -7.24
N LYS A 37 -1.74 -2.82 -7.62
CA LYS A 37 -0.60 -1.91 -7.79
C LYS A 37 0.18 -1.64 -6.51
N SER A 38 -0.48 -1.62 -5.35
CA SER A 38 0.21 -1.47 -4.07
C SER A 38 1.09 -2.67 -3.77
N VAL A 39 0.60 -3.89 -4.03
CA VAL A 39 1.38 -5.13 -3.87
C VAL A 39 2.60 -5.12 -4.79
N GLU A 40 2.43 -4.77 -6.08
CA GLU A 40 3.54 -4.63 -7.04
C GLU A 40 4.61 -3.68 -6.52
N ILE A 41 4.22 -2.47 -6.10
CA ILE A 41 5.15 -1.44 -5.62
C ILE A 41 5.82 -1.87 -4.31
N LEU A 42 5.07 -2.41 -3.34
CA LEU A 42 5.62 -2.86 -2.05
C LEU A 42 6.58 -4.04 -2.20
N ASN A 43 6.41 -4.85 -3.24
CA ASN A 43 7.33 -5.94 -3.57
C ASN A 43 8.70 -5.45 -4.06
N GLU A 44 8.75 -4.28 -4.70
CA GLU A 44 9.98 -3.61 -5.15
C GLU A 44 10.56 -2.67 -4.10
N ASN A 45 9.72 -1.84 -3.48
CA ASN A 45 10.07 -0.88 -2.45
C ASN A 45 9.07 -0.97 -1.27
N PRO A 46 9.40 -1.73 -0.20
CA PRO A 46 8.58 -1.85 1.00
C PRO A 46 8.29 -0.54 1.73
N LEU A 47 9.16 0.47 1.56
CA LEU A 47 9.04 1.79 2.14
C LEU A 47 8.37 2.79 1.18
N ALA A 48 7.73 2.32 0.11
CA ALA A 48 7.10 3.23 -0.84
C ALA A 48 6.05 4.14 -0.20
N GLY A 49 5.99 5.37 -0.66
CA GLY A 49 5.00 6.35 -0.28
C GLY A 49 5.01 7.58 -1.20
N GLU A 50 3.92 8.32 -1.23
CA GLU A 50 3.81 9.56 -2.01
C GLU A 50 4.49 10.74 -1.28
N MET A 51 4.31 10.82 0.03
CA MET A 51 4.73 11.95 0.87
C MET A 51 5.87 11.61 1.83
N TYR A 52 5.91 10.36 2.31
CA TYR A 52 6.91 9.87 3.26
C TYR A 52 7.05 8.35 3.12
N ASP A 53 8.18 7.83 3.60
CA ASP A 53 8.50 6.41 3.53
C ASP A 53 7.50 5.58 4.34
N GLY A 54 7.01 4.50 3.74
CA GLY A 54 6.04 3.59 4.34
C GLY A 54 4.57 4.01 4.24
N GLN A 55 4.28 5.22 3.72
CA GLN A 55 2.90 5.71 3.59
C GLN A 55 1.98 4.75 2.82
N LEU A 56 2.49 4.06 1.78
CA LEU A 56 1.65 3.17 0.98
C LEU A 56 1.08 2.02 1.81
N LEU A 57 1.88 1.47 2.74
CA LEU A 57 1.43 0.41 3.64
C LEU A 57 0.32 0.91 4.57
N GLU A 58 0.43 2.13 5.10
CA GLU A 58 -0.59 2.74 5.95
C GLU A 58 -1.91 2.97 5.22
N LEU A 59 -1.83 3.47 3.97
CA LEU A 59 -3.01 3.67 3.13
C LEU A 59 -3.67 2.34 2.80
N LEU A 60 -2.88 1.32 2.45
CA LEU A 60 -3.39 -0.02 2.18
C LEU A 60 -4.05 -0.63 3.44
N TYR A 61 -3.44 -0.46 4.61
CA TYR A 61 -4.02 -0.86 5.90
C TYR A 61 -5.38 -0.20 6.18
N SER A 62 -5.59 1.05 5.73
CA SER A 62 -6.85 1.76 5.93
C SER A 62 -8.04 1.16 5.16
N VAL A 63 -7.76 0.43 4.07
CA VAL A 63 -8.78 -0.22 3.24
C VAL A 63 -9.29 -1.51 3.90
N ASP A 64 -10.59 -1.76 3.79
CA ASP A 64 -11.20 -3.04 4.21
C ASP A 64 -10.98 -4.12 3.14
N ILE A 65 -9.75 -4.65 3.11
CA ILE A 65 -9.31 -5.67 2.15
C ILE A 65 -10.15 -6.96 2.22
N ASN A 66 -10.87 -7.21 3.31
CA ASN A 66 -11.75 -8.38 3.44
C ASN A 66 -12.89 -8.40 2.41
N LYS A 67 -13.18 -7.24 1.79
CA LYS A 67 -14.13 -7.12 0.67
C LYS A 67 -13.57 -7.66 -0.65
N TYR A 68 -12.24 -7.79 -0.78
CA TYR A 68 -11.52 -8.14 -1.99
C TYR A 68 -10.78 -9.46 -1.79
N LYS A 69 -11.56 -10.56 -1.73
CA LYS A 69 -11.05 -11.89 -1.34
C LYS A 69 -9.94 -12.43 -2.24
N GLU A 70 -9.95 -12.05 -3.52
CA GLU A 70 -8.95 -12.51 -4.50
C GLU A 70 -7.56 -11.93 -4.21
N ASP A 71 -7.49 -10.74 -3.61
CA ASP A 71 -6.23 -10.03 -3.35
C ASP A 71 -5.67 -10.28 -1.94
N ILE A 72 -6.45 -10.88 -1.02
CA ILE A 72 -6.06 -11.08 0.39
C ILE A 72 -4.78 -11.92 0.52
N ASP A 73 -4.68 -13.00 -0.24
CA ASP A 73 -3.53 -13.91 -0.15
C ASP A 73 -2.26 -13.22 -0.65
N GLU A 74 -2.34 -12.47 -1.77
CA GLU A 74 -1.21 -11.71 -2.30
C GLU A 74 -0.75 -10.61 -1.33
N VAL A 75 -1.71 -9.87 -0.74
CA VAL A 75 -1.43 -8.88 0.30
C VAL A 75 -0.76 -9.56 1.50
N LYS A 76 -1.26 -10.71 1.94
CA LYS A 76 -0.68 -11.42 3.09
C LYS A 76 0.76 -11.87 2.82
N ASP A 77 1.01 -12.41 1.63
CA ASP A 77 2.35 -12.86 1.22
C ASP A 77 3.36 -11.71 1.21
N ILE A 78 2.97 -10.55 0.65
CA ILE A 78 3.87 -9.38 0.67
C ILE A 78 4.11 -8.88 2.09
N LEU A 79 3.10 -8.82 2.96
CA LEU A 79 3.29 -8.39 4.35
C LEU A 79 4.23 -9.32 5.13
N ILE A 80 4.14 -10.65 4.93
CA ILE A 80 5.05 -11.62 5.56
C ILE A 80 6.48 -11.44 5.04
N LYS A 81 6.64 -11.24 3.72
CA LYS A 81 7.94 -10.96 3.11
C LYS A 81 8.57 -9.68 3.68
N ILE A 82 7.79 -8.61 3.77
CA ILE A 82 8.24 -7.34 4.38
C ILE A 82 8.65 -7.58 5.83
N LYS A 83 7.80 -8.24 6.63
CA LYS A 83 8.06 -8.49 8.06
C LYS A 83 9.37 -9.25 8.29
N SER A 84 9.73 -10.14 7.38
CA SER A 84 10.95 -10.94 7.46
C SER A 84 12.23 -10.13 7.15
N ASN A 85 12.11 -9.00 6.43
CA ASN A 85 13.24 -8.17 6.01
C ASN A 85 13.23 -6.76 6.64
N VAL A 86 12.20 -6.40 7.40
CA VAL A 86 11.97 -5.04 7.93
C VAL A 86 13.15 -4.50 8.75
N SER A 87 13.88 -5.37 9.46
CA SER A 87 15.06 -4.97 10.24
C SER A 87 16.29 -4.61 9.39
N SER A 88 16.31 -4.97 8.10
CA SER A 88 17.42 -4.67 7.19
C SER A 88 17.19 -3.43 6.32
N PHE A 89 16.05 -2.75 6.46
CA PHE A 89 15.79 -1.52 5.71
C PHE A 89 16.59 -0.34 6.27
N GLU A 90 16.81 0.68 5.43
CA GLU A 90 17.46 1.92 5.85
C GLU A 90 16.45 2.83 6.54
N TRP A 91 16.44 2.78 7.88
CA TRP A 91 15.55 3.61 8.69
C TRP A 91 16.16 4.98 8.98
N MET A 92 15.33 6.01 8.86
CA MET A 92 15.70 7.37 9.26
C MET A 92 15.97 7.46 10.77
N CYS A 93 15.10 6.85 11.58
CA CYS A 93 15.32 6.68 13.02
C CYS A 93 14.58 5.47 13.60
N ASP A 94 14.83 5.18 14.89
CA ASP A 94 14.17 4.09 15.62
C ASP A 94 12.66 4.30 15.77
N GLU A 95 12.17 5.54 15.71
CA GLU A 95 10.74 5.85 15.82
C GLU A 95 10.02 5.44 14.53
N ASP A 96 10.53 5.83 13.36
CA ASP A 96 9.97 5.42 12.06
C ASP A 96 9.93 3.90 11.92
N PHE A 97 10.99 3.20 12.35
CA PHE A 97 11.00 1.73 12.37
C PHE A 97 9.86 1.16 13.22
N LYS A 98 9.65 1.69 14.42
CA LYS A 98 8.61 1.20 15.35
C LYS A 98 7.21 1.48 14.81
N GLU A 99 6.98 2.67 14.26
CA GLU A 99 5.69 3.05 13.68
C GLU A 99 5.33 2.15 12.50
N TYR A 100 6.26 1.96 11.57
CA TYR A 100 6.06 1.07 10.44
C TYR A 100 5.80 -0.38 10.88
N LEU A 101 6.58 -0.87 11.85
CA LEU A 101 6.43 -2.22 12.38
C LEU A 101 5.07 -2.44 13.04
N ASP A 102 4.57 -1.44 13.79
CA ASP A 102 3.27 -1.47 14.44
C ASP A 102 2.13 -1.54 13.42
N VAL A 103 2.20 -0.72 12.35
CA VAL A 103 1.24 -0.78 11.24
C VAL A 103 1.26 -2.16 10.57
N LEU A 104 2.45 -2.68 10.27
CA LEU A 104 2.63 -3.98 9.64
C LEU A 104 2.04 -5.13 10.48
N GLU A 105 2.31 -5.14 11.78
CA GLU A 105 1.78 -6.15 12.70
C GLU A 105 0.26 -6.05 12.85
N LYS A 106 -0.27 -4.84 12.98
CA LYS A 106 -1.72 -4.59 12.99
C LYS A 106 -2.37 -5.05 11.69
N TYR A 107 -1.71 -4.84 10.56
CA TYR A 107 -2.25 -5.24 9.27
C TYR A 107 -2.28 -6.78 9.14
N LEU A 108 -1.18 -7.46 9.43
CA LEU A 108 -1.15 -8.93 9.45
C LEU A 108 -2.24 -9.51 10.36
N LYS A 109 -2.49 -8.91 11.52
CA LYS A 109 -3.57 -9.34 12.43
C LYS A 109 -4.97 -9.06 11.87
N LYS A 110 -5.17 -7.97 11.12
CA LYS A 110 -6.46 -7.58 10.51
C LYS A 110 -6.93 -8.57 9.45
N ILE A 111 -5.99 -9.18 8.73
CA ILE A 111 -6.26 -10.05 7.57
C ILE A 111 -6.02 -11.54 7.86
N SER A 112 -5.66 -11.87 9.10
CA SER A 112 -5.38 -13.25 9.51
C SER A 112 -6.62 -14.02 9.95
#